data_AF-A0A2R7RIF3-F1
#
_entry.id   AF-A0A2R7RIF3-F1
#
_cell.length_a   1.000
_cell.length_b   1.000
_cell.length_c   1.000
_cell.angle_alpha   90.00
_cell.angle_beta   90.00
_cell.angle_gamma   90.00
#
_symmetry.space_group_name_H-M   'P 1'
#
loop_
_entity.id
_entity.type
_entity.pdbx_description
1 polymer ?
#
loop_
_entity_poly.entity_id
_entity_poly.type
_entity_poly.pdbx_seq_one_letter_code
_entity_poly.pdbx_strand_id
1 'polypeptide(L)'
;MKFRVERDVLAEAVTWTARSLSPRPPVPVLSGLLLKAEGGTVSLSSFDYETSARLEIAADITTEGTILVSGRLLADICRSLPSAPVEVET
;
A
#
# COMPACT_ATOMS: atom_id res chain seq x y z
N MET A 1 -12.95 4.14 -1.61
CA MET A 1 -11.62 4.81 -1.56
C MET A 1 -11.18 5.06 -2.98
N LYS A 2 -10.71 6.26 -3.32
CA LYS A 2 -10.21 6.61 -4.66
C LYS A 2 -9.10 7.64 -4.57
N PHE A 3 -7.92 7.33 -5.11
CA PHE A 3 -6.80 8.26 -5.18
C PHE A 3 -5.90 8.03 -6.41
N ARG A 4 -5.15 9.07 -6.79
CA ARG A 4 -4.16 9.04 -7.87
C ARG A 4 -2.77 9.41 -7.36
N VAL A 5 -1.75 8.72 -7.85
CA VAL A 5 -0.34 8.93 -7.44
C VAL A 5 0.63 8.53 -8.55
N GLU A 6 1.84 9.07 -8.54
CA GLU A 6 2.91 8.63 -9.44
C GLU A 6 3.28 7.16 -9.21
N ARG A 7 3.49 6.41 -10.30
CA ARG A 7 3.75 4.96 -10.23
C ARG A 7 5.03 4.62 -9.49
N ASP A 8 6.10 5.37 -9.69
CA ASP A 8 7.37 5.16 -8.98
C ASP A 8 7.20 5.35 -7.47
N VAL A 9 6.50 6.40 -7.05
CA VAL A 9 6.20 6.70 -5.64
C VAL A 9 5.40 5.56 -5.01
N LEU A 10 4.34 5.09 -5.67
CA LEU A 10 3.53 3.99 -5.18
C LEU A 10 4.33 2.67 -5.13
N ALA A 11 5.11 2.36 -6.16
CA ALA A 11 5.88 1.13 -6.23
C ALA A 11 6.99 1.07 -5.17
N GLU A 12 7.69 2.19 -4.95
CA GLU A 12 8.67 2.31 -3.86
C GLU A 12 7.97 2.14 -2.52
N ALA A 13 6.85 2.84 -2.31
CA ALA A 13 6.12 2.82 -1.06
C ALA A 13 5.61 1.43 -0.68
N VAL A 14 4.95 0.76 -1.63
CA VAL A 14 4.44 -0.59 -1.42
C VAL A 14 5.59 -1.57 -1.20
N THR A 15 6.68 -1.47 -1.97
CA THR A 15 7.84 -2.37 -1.81
C THR A 15 8.50 -2.19 -0.44
N TRP A 16 8.67 -0.95 0.00
CA TRP A 16 9.30 -0.64 1.28
C TRP A 16 8.46 -1.13 2.47
N THR A 17 7.14 -0.93 2.43
CA THR A 17 6.25 -1.36 3.51
C THR A 17 6.01 -2.89 3.47
N ALA A 18 5.87 -3.49 2.30
CA ALA A 18 5.61 -4.94 2.18
C ALA A 18 6.81 -5.82 2.58
N ARG A 19 8.04 -5.28 2.64
CA ARG A 19 9.24 -6.07 2.96
C ARG A 19 9.28 -6.60 4.40
N SER A 20 8.52 -5.99 5.31
CA SER A 20 8.35 -6.46 6.70
C SER A 20 7.24 -7.50 6.87
N LEU A 21 6.55 -7.88 5.79
CA LEU A 21 5.54 -8.94 5.87
C LEU A 21 6.20 -10.31 5.95
N SER A 22 5.79 -11.10 6.95
CA SER A 22 6.19 -12.50 7.04
C SER A 22 5.73 -13.27 5.80
N PRO A 23 6.59 -14.11 5.18
CA PRO A 23 6.18 -14.99 4.09
C PRO A 23 5.24 -16.11 4.54
N ARG A 24 5.14 -16.36 5.84
CA ARG A 24 4.26 -17.37 6.45
C ARG A 24 3.61 -16.78 7.71
N PRO A 25 2.65 -15.85 7.55
CA PRO A 25 2.01 -15.23 8.70
C PRO A 25 1.13 -16.26 9.44
N PRO A 26 0.99 -16.16 10.78
CA PRO A 26 0.17 -17.09 11.56
C PRO A 26 -1.32 -16.95 11.26
N VAL A 27 -1.76 -15.79 10.76
CA VAL A 27 -3.14 -15.54 10.31
C VAL A 27 -3.16 -14.75 9.00
N PRO A 28 -4.13 -14.99 8.09
CA PRO A 28 -4.13 -14.39 6.75
C PRO A 28 -4.15 -12.86 6.72
N VAL A 29 -4.80 -12.21 7.69
CA VAL A 29 -4.90 -10.75 7.76
C VAL A 29 -3.52 -10.06 7.86
N LEU A 30 -2.52 -10.75 8.42
CA LEU A 30 -1.14 -10.25 8.55
C LEU A 30 -0.32 -10.39 7.26
N SER A 31 -0.88 -10.96 6.19
CA SER A 31 -0.31 -10.82 4.83
C SER A 31 -0.69 -9.49 4.17
N GLY A 32 -1.55 -8.72 4.85
CA GLY A 32 -2.14 -7.50 4.33
C GLY A 32 -1.26 -6.26 4.51
N LEU A 33 -1.40 -5.33 3.58
CA LEU A 33 -0.92 -3.97 3.67
C LEU A 33 -2.15 -3.07 3.81
N LEU A 34 -2.20 -2.30 4.91
CA LEU A 34 -3.28 -1.36 5.19
C LEU A 34 -3.00 -0.06 4.43
N LEU A 35 -3.90 0.29 3.52
CA LEU A 35 -3.92 1.55 2.80
C LEU A 35 -4.98 2.43 3.44
N LYS A 36 -4.60 3.64 3.86
CA LYS A 36 -5.55 4.64 4.35
C LYS A 36 -5.31 5.97 3.63
N ALA A 37 -6.30 6.40 2.86
CA ALA A 37 -6.31 7.65 2.13
C ALA A 37 -7.14 8.68 2.92
N GLU A 38 -6.49 9.74 3.42
CA GLU A 38 -7.11 10.82 4.20
C GLU A 38 -6.26 12.10 4.08
N GLY A 39 -6.89 13.27 4.01
CA GLY A 39 -6.19 14.56 4.15
C GLY A 39 -5.06 14.81 3.14
N GLY A 40 -5.22 14.36 1.89
CA GLY A 40 -4.22 14.50 0.82
C GLY A 40 -3.04 13.52 0.92
N THR A 41 -3.11 12.54 1.83
CA THR A 41 -2.06 11.55 2.05
C THR A 41 -2.60 10.13 2.04
N VAL A 42 -1.79 9.20 1.51
CA VAL A 42 -2.03 7.77 1.63
C VAL A 42 -0.98 7.20 2.57
N SER A 43 -1.43 6.63 3.68
CA SER A 43 -0.58 5.86 4.58
C SER A 43 -0.61 4.38 4.21
N LEU A 44 0.56 3.76 4.20
CA LEU A 44 0.79 2.34 3.95
C LEU A 44 1.34 1.73 5.23
N SER A 45 0.71 0.68 5.76
CA SER A 45 1.17 0.02 6.99
C SER A 45 1.20 -1.50 6.88
N SER A 46 2.20 -2.13 7.49
CA SER A 46 2.29 -3.59 7.69
C SER A 46 2.62 -3.92 9.14
N PHE A 47 2.26 -5.11 9.59
CA PHE A 47 2.43 -5.57 10.97
C PHE A 47 2.59 -7.10 11.04
N ASP A 48 3.47 -7.59 11.92
CA ASP A 48 3.69 -9.04 12.13
C ASP A 48 3.86 -9.48 13.61
N TYR A 49 3.35 -8.71 14.57
CA TYR A 49 3.53 -8.84 16.04
C TYR A 49 4.91 -8.47 16.60
N GLU A 50 5.97 -8.60 15.81
CA GLU A 50 7.33 -8.24 16.23
C GLU A 50 7.72 -6.87 15.69
N THR A 51 7.32 -6.58 14.45
CA THR A 51 7.66 -5.36 13.73
C THR A 51 6.43 -4.71 13.10
N SER A 52 6.56 -3.40 12.90
CA SER A 52 5.60 -2.59 12.15
C SER A 52 6.37 -1.69 11.20
N ALA A 53 5.84 -1.50 10.00
CA ALA A 53 6.31 -0.49 9.08
C ALA A 53 5.16 0.43 8.72
N ARG A 54 5.42 1.74 8.68
CA ARG A 54 4.48 2.76 8.25
C ARG A 54 5.19 3.83 7.45
N LEU A 55 4.53 4.27 6.40
CA LEU A 55 4.98 5.26 5.44
C LEU A 55 3.78 6.07 4.97
N GLU A 56 4.01 7.33 4.63
CA GLU A 56 3.00 8.24 4.08
C GLU A 56 3.51 8.82 2.76
N ILE A 57 2.63 8.84 1.75
CA ILE A 57 2.88 9.47 0.46
C ILE A 57 1.78 10.50 0.18
N ALA A 58 2.14 11.60 -0.49
CA ALA A 58 1.14 12.53 -1.02
C ALA A 58 0.38 11.87 -2.18
N ALA A 59 -0.92 12.10 -2.26
CA ALA A 59 -1.76 11.60 -3.34
C ALA A 59 -2.96 12.52 -3.59
N ASP A 60 -3.46 12.53 -4.82
CA ASP A 60 -4.70 13.23 -5.17
C ASP A 60 -5.88 12.36 -4.77
N ILE A 61 -6.49 12.65 -3.62
CA ILE A 61 -7.58 11.85 -3.06
C ILE A 61 -8.92 12.41 -3.51
N THR A 62 -9.69 11.59 -4.21
CA THR A 62 -11.08 11.91 -4.63
C THR A 62 -12.09 11.31 -3.65
N THR A 63 -11.77 10.19 -3.02
CA THR A 63 -12.64 9.56 -2.01
C THR A 63 -11.77 8.94 -0.92
N GLU A 64 -11.90 9.48 0.29
CA GLU A 64 -11.21 8.93 1.46
C GLU A 64 -11.63 7.49 1.73
N GLY A 65 -10.82 6.78 2.50
CA GLY A 65 -11.17 5.43 2.93
C GLY A 65 -9.98 4.63 3.39
N THR A 66 -10.27 3.40 3.79
CA THR A 66 -9.28 2.45 4.27
C THR A 66 -9.57 1.08 3.69
N ILE A 67 -8.55 0.42 3.18
CA ILE A 67 -8.63 -0.95 2.67
C ILE A 67 -7.41 -1.76 3.13
N LEU A 68 -7.62 -3.06 3.33
CA LEU A 68 -6.55 -4.02 3.52
C LEU A 68 -6.45 -4.88 2.26
N VAL A 69 -5.26 -4.93 1.65
CA VAL A 69 -5.00 -5.73 0.43
C VAL A 69 -3.78 -6.60 0.63
N SER A 70 -3.63 -7.67 -0.18
CA SER A 70 -2.41 -8.48 -0.14
C SER A 70 -1.18 -7.62 -0.47
N GLY A 71 -0.25 -7.48 0.48
CA GLY A 71 0.90 -6.60 0.32
C GLY A 71 1.86 -7.07 -0.76
N ARG A 72 2.12 -8.38 -0.83
CA ARG A 72 2.99 -8.97 -1.85
C ARG A 72 2.41 -8.84 -3.25
N LEU A 73 1.12 -9.16 -3.42
CA LEU A 73 0.45 -9.03 -4.71
C LEU A 73 0.43 -7.57 -5.17
N LEU A 74 0.13 -6.63 -4.28
CA LEU A 74 0.18 -5.21 -4.60
C LEU A 74 1.59 -4.78 -5.04
N ALA A 75 2.64 -5.24 -4.35
CA ALA A 75 4.03 -4.92 -4.72
C ALA A 75 4.39 -5.44 -6.12
N ASP A 76 3.96 -6.67 -6.44
CA ASP A 76 4.18 -7.27 -7.76
C ASP A 76 3.43 -6.51 -8.85
N ILE A 77 2.16 -6.14 -8.60
CA ILE A 77 1.36 -5.32 -9.52
C ILE A 77 2.06 -3.98 -9.76
N CYS A 78 2.41 -3.24 -8.71
CA CYS A 78 3.02 -1.90 -8.83
C CYS A 78 4.34 -1.92 -9.60
N ARG A 79 5.15 -2.99 -9.48
CA ARG A 79 6.37 -3.17 -10.28
C ARG A 79 6.11 -3.45 -11.76
N SER A 80 4.98 -4.07 -12.07
CA SER A 80 4.61 -4.45 -13.44
C SER A 80 3.90 -3.35 -14.23
N LEU A 81 3.45 -2.29 -13.55
CA LEU A 81 2.74 -1.18 -14.18
C LEU A 81 3.66 -0.35 -15.10
N PRO A 82 3.12 0.20 -16.20
CA PRO A 82 3.86 1.13 -17.05
C PRO A 82 4.21 2.42 -16.30
N SER A 83 5.14 3.21 -16.84
CA SER A 83 5.53 4.49 -16.28
C SER A 83 4.50 5.59 -16.55
N ALA A 84 3.34 5.51 -15.88
CA ALA A 84 2.26 6.48 -15.92
C ALA A 84 1.57 6.56 -14.55
N PRO A 85 0.88 7.66 -14.20
CA PRO A 85 0.19 7.76 -12.91
C PRO A 85 -0.81 6.62 -12.68
N VAL A 86 -0.90 6.16 -11.45
CA VAL A 86 -1.78 5.05 -11.02
C VAL A 86 -3.01 5.61 -10.33
N GLU A 87 -4.18 5.13 -10.72
CA GLU A 87 -5.43 5.32 -9.99
C GLU A 87 -5.78 4.04 -9.23
N VAL A 88 -6.08 4.18 -7.94
CA VAL A 88 -6.57 3.08 -7.09
C VAL A 88 -8.00 3.40 -6.72
N GLU A 89 -8.91 2.44 -6.94
CA GLU A 89 -10.33 2.58 -6.66
C GLU A 89 -10.90 1.27 -6.08
N THR A 90 -11.89 1.40 -5.19
CA THR A 90 -12.59 0.31 -4.49
C THR A 90 -14.09 0.53 -4.52
#